data_AF-A0A6P0VL55-F1
#
_entry.id   AF-A0A6P0VL55-F1
#
_cell.length_a   1.000
_cell.length_b   1.000
_cell.length_c   1.000
_cell.angle_alpha   90.00
_cell.angle_beta   90.00
_cell.angle_gamma   90.00
#
_symmetry.space_group_name_H-M   'P 1'
#
loop_
_entity.id
_entity.type
_entity.pdbx_description
1 polymer ?
#
loop_
_entity_poly.entity_id
_entity_poly.type
_entity_poly.pdbx_seq_one_letter_code
_entity_poly.pdbx_strand_id
1 'polypeptide(L)'
;MALNVVNQLGELNPQVFREFKGRLKPRNILITVAISLVSQLLLLMSFASQLPVVDLKIDGDTWNRYCTGSTERYSNPICLPDGLGGFEINWQLWWQDIFIWLSLIGIFALLVVGTYMLLSDLSKEESRGTLNFLRLTPQSSPSILGGKLLGVPILLYMTIGLALPLHLCSSVAGDIPLVKMLCFYIVMASSCLCFYSMALLFGLVSRKLSSFQPWLGSGAVFMFLMIMTNVLHHPYHNYYPADWLMLFHPGILLPYLIDANSLDPTDVYEKGDYLAGLLWFNIPVTAHAWSWTGLTVFNYSLWSYWSWKGLQRCFHNPSANIFSKQQSYLITGCFELMIVGFSLYHDVKYPQDSLENLQILLVFNLIFFLGLIAALSPHRQTLQDWARYRHQQPKSHRKDLLKDLLWGEKSPALVAIALNLAIASVILLTWVLFWPNHEYKIPALGALLLNITFILVCATVAQLMLMMKARKRSVWAATTVGGLIVLPPIMLGFLSMSPYDAPAMWLFSAFSWAGVEHAAVITIGFALIAQSLALTLFNLQLTRRLRKTGESATKALMSKN
;
A
#
# COMPACT_ATOMS: atom_id res chain seq x y z
N MET A 1 42.58 0.22 -13.86
CA MET A 1 41.48 -0.46 -13.13
C MET A 1 40.16 0.31 -13.22
N ALA A 2 40.11 1.61 -12.90
CA ALA A 2 38.87 2.43 -12.96
C ALA A 2 38.20 2.51 -14.35
N LEU A 3 38.98 2.61 -15.45
CA LEU A 3 38.42 2.66 -16.82
C LEU A 3 37.67 1.36 -17.20
N ASN A 4 38.12 0.22 -16.67
CA ASN A 4 37.54 -1.09 -16.97
C ASN A 4 36.20 -1.29 -16.25
N VAL A 5 36.10 -0.84 -15.00
CA VAL A 5 34.86 -0.87 -14.20
C VAL A 5 33.79 0.05 -14.79
N VAL A 6 34.18 1.23 -15.29
CA VAL A 6 33.27 2.17 -15.95
C VAL A 6 32.72 1.61 -17.25
N ASN A 7 33.56 0.97 -18.07
CA ASN A 7 33.13 0.32 -19.30
C ASN A 7 32.21 -0.88 -19.02
N GLN A 8 32.55 -1.72 -18.04
CA GLN A 8 31.72 -2.86 -17.63
C GLN A 8 30.34 -2.44 -17.09
N LEU A 9 30.26 -1.38 -16.28
CA LEU A 9 28.98 -0.83 -15.81
C LEU A 9 28.14 -0.26 -16.96
N GLY A 10 28.78 0.40 -17.93
CA GLY A 10 28.13 0.89 -19.15
C GLY A 10 27.56 -0.24 -20.01
N GLU A 11 28.27 -1.37 -20.10
CA GLU A 11 27.82 -2.57 -20.82
C GLU A 11 26.70 -3.32 -20.08
N LEU A 12 26.76 -3.39 -18.74
CA LEU A 12 25.76 -4.10 -17.92
C LEU A 12 24.39 -3.41 -17.92
N ASN A 13 24.36 -2.09 -17.72
CA ASN A 13 23.12 -1.32 -17.81
C ASN A 13 23.41 0.14 -18.21
N PRO A 14 23.28 0.50 -19.49
CA PRO A 14 23.55 1.85 -19.98
C PRO A 14 22.69 2.92 -19.30
N GLN A 15 21.48 2.56 -18.87
CA GLN A 15 20.56 3.45 -18.20
C GLN A 15 21.05 3.78 -16.78
N VAL A 16 21.58 2.82 -16.03
CA VAL A 16 22.24 3.09 -14.72
C VAL A 16 23.43 4.02 -14.92
N PHE A 17 24.29 3.72 -15.90
CA PHE A 17 25.46 4.53 -16.19
C PHE A 17 25.10 5.99 -16.51
N ARG A 18 24.03 6.20 -17.30
CA ARG A 18 23.49 7.52 -17.60
C ARG A 18 23.09 8.28 -16.35
N GLU A 19 22.34 7.64 -15.45
CA GLU A 19 21.90 8.27 -14.20
C GLU A 19 23.07 8.58 -13.26
N PHE A 20 24.03 7.66 -13.13
CA PHE A 20 25.25 7.85 -12.33
C PHE A 20 26.05 9.04 -12.84
N LYS A 21 26.35 9.10 -14.14
CA LYS A 21 27.08 10.21 -14.76
C LYS A 21 26.36 11.56 -14.59
N GLY A 22 25.03 11.56 -14.65
CA GLY A 22 24.23 12.76 -14.49
C GLY A 22 24.21 13.30 -13.05
N ARG A 23 24.25 12.41 -12.04
CA ARG A 23 23.99 12.74 -10.63
C ARG A 23 25.24 12.81 -9.77
N LEU A 24 26.23 11.95 -10.01
CA LEU A 24 27.51 11.88 -9.27
C LEU A 24 28.48 12.97 -9.72
N LYS A 25 28.06 14.23 -9.61
CA LYS A 25 28.94 15.39 -9.81
C LYS A 25 29.70 15.68 -8.52
N PRO A 26 30.97 16.13 -8.57
CA PRO A 26 31.77 16.41 -7.36
C PRO A 26 31.05 17.27 -6.32
N ARG A 27 30.34 18.31 -6.78
CA ARG A 27 29.51 19.17 -5.92
C ARG A 27 28.41 18.40 -5.18
N ASN A 28 27.70 17.52 -5.89
CA ASN A 28 26.60 16.76 -5.29
C ASN A 28 27.14 15.71 -4.30
N ILE A 29 28.27 15.09 -4.63
CA ILE A 29 28.96 14.15 -3.73
C ILE A 29 29.39 14.86 -2.45
N LEU A 30 30.00 16.04 -2.54
CA LEU A 30 30.42 16.83 -1.38
C LEU A 30 29.22 17.17 -0.47
N ILE A 31 28.10 17.62 -1.07
CA ILE A 31 26.87 17.92 -0.33
C ILE A 31 26.32 16.66 0.34
N THR A 32 26.28 15.52 -0.36
CA THR A 32 25.83 14.24 0.18
C THR A 32 26.68 13.79 1.38
N VAL A 33 28.00 13.90 1.28
CA VAL A 33 28.94 13.58 2.37
C VAL A 33 28.69 14.50 3.56
N ALA A 34 28.61 15.81 3.33
CA ALA A 34 28.36 16.79 4.38
C ALA A 34 27.02 16.53 5.11
N ILE A 35 25.93 16.29 4.37
CA ILE A 35 24.62 15.99 4.95
C ILE A 35 24.70 14.72 5.80
N SER A 36 25.29 13.63 5.29
CA SER A 36 25.39 12.38 6.04
C SER A 36 26.18 12.55 7.34
N LEU A 37 27.37 13.17 7.27
CA LEU A 37 28.23 13.34 8.44
C LEU A 37 27.64 14.31 9.47
N VAL A 38 27.06 15.43 9.02
CA VAL A 38 26.43 16.40 9.94
C VAL A 38 25.21 15.77 10.61
N SER A 39 24.35 15.06 9.89
CA SER A 39 23.20 14.38 10.48
C SER A 39 23.62 13.33 11.52
N GLN A 40 24.66 12.54 11.23
CA GLN A 40 25.21 11.57 12.18
C GLN A 40 25.79 12.25 13.42
N LEU A 41 26.54 13.34 13.25
CA LEU A 41 27.10 14.12 14.36
C LEU A 41 26.01 14.72 15.25
N LEU A 42 24.97 15.32 14.64
CA LEU A 42 23.84 15.90 15.37
C LEU A 42 23.07 14.83 16.15
N LEU A 43 22.90 13.63 15.59
CA LEU A 43 22.26 12.53 16.29
C LEU A 43 23.07 12.12 17.53
N LEU A 44 24.39 11.93 17.37
CA LEU A 44 25.28 11.58 18.47
C LEU A 44 25.31 12.67 19.55
N MET A 45 25.35 13.95 19.17
CA MET A 45 25.27 15.06 20.11
C MET A 45 23.93 15.08 20.85
N SER A 46 22.82 14.83 20.15
CA SER A 46 21.48 14.77 20.74
C SER A 46 21.32 13.64 21.74
N PHE A 47 21.99 12.51 21.54
CA PHE A 47 22.00 11.39 22.50
C PHE A 47 23.01 11.59 23.62
N ALA A 48 24.15 12.23 23.34
CA ALA A 48 25.11 12.61 24.37
C ALA A 48 24.53 13.63 25.36
N SER A 49 23.69 14.56 24.89
CA SER A 49 23.02 15.53 25.77
C SER A 49 21.94 14.93 26.68
N GLN A 50 21.54 13.67 26.44
CA GLN A 50 20.57 12.96 27.28
C GLN A 50 21.24 12.18 28.43
N LEU A 51 22.57 12.13 28.46
CA LEU A 51 23.31 11.46 29.53
C LEU A 51 23.16 12.22 30.86
N PRO A 52 23.11 11.49 31.99
CA PRO A 52 23.00 12.12 33.31
C PRO A 52 24.27 12.93 33.62
N VAL A 53 24.09 14.11 34.23
CA VAL A 53 25.18 14.98 34.68
C VAL A 53 25.05 15.17 36.19
N VAL A 54 26.16 15.11 36.91
CA VAL A 54 26.21 15.30 38.37
C VAL A 54 25.87 16.76 38.69
N ASP A 55 24.72 17.00 39.31
CA ASP A 55 24.35 18.31 39.82
C ASP A 55 24.73 18.42 41.30
N LEU A 56 25.81 19.14 41.58
CA LEU A 56 26.34 19.37 42.93
C LEU A 56 25.41 20.23 43.82
N LYS A 57 24.27 20.72 43.28
CA LYS A 57 23.33 21.59 44.01
C LYS A 57 22.10 20.89 44.53
N ILE A 58 21.85 19.64 44.14
CA ILE A 58 20.63 18.90 44.51
C ILE A 58 21.01 17.73 45.41
N ASP A 59 20.68 17.83 46.70
CA ASP A 59 20.67 16.68 47.62
C ASP A 59 19.47 15.79 47.25
N GLY A 60 19.65 14.86 46.32
CA GLY A 60 18.62 13.90 45.93
C GLY A 60 19.10 12.90 44.86
N ASP A 61 18.44 11.74 44.81
CA ASP A 61 18.72 10.71 43.80
C ASP A 61 18.39 11.24 42.40
N THR A 62 19.35 11.12 41.47
CA THR A 62 19.16 11.47 40.06
C THR A 62 18.63 10.28 39.27
N TRP A 63 17.65 10.52 38.41
CA TRP A 63 16.95 9.48 37.65
C TRP A 63 17.12 9.73 36.15
N ASN A 64 17.54 8.71 35.39
CA ASN A 64 17.73 8.84 33.95
C ASN A 64 17.58 7.49 33.26
N ARG A 65 17.03 7.46 32.03
CA ARG A 65 16.84 6.24 31.22
C ARG A 65 18.11 5.39 31.10
N TYR A 66 19.28 6.02 31.03
CA TYR A 66 20.55 5.34 30.82
C TYR A 66 21.25 4.88 32.12
N CYS A 67 20.60 4.99 33.28
CA CYS A 67 21.19 4.58 34.55
C CYS A 67 20.96 3.09 34.86
N THR A 68 21.79 2.52 35.75
CA THR A 68 21.81 1.07 36.06
C THR A 68 21.19 0.70 37.40
N GLY A 69 20.77 1.68 38.21
CA GLY A 69 20.26 1.45 39.56
C GLY A 69 18.85 0.87 39.61
N SER A 70 18.38 0.62 40.84
CA SER A 70 17.03 0.13 41.08
C SER A 70 15.97 1.07 40.51
N THR A 71 14.84 0.49 40.16
CA THR A 71 13.80 1.17 39.39
C THR A 71 12.49 1.08 40.15
N GLU A 72 11.85 2.21 40.44
CA GLU A 72 10.49 2.21 40.98
C GLU A 72 9.45 2.20 39.84
N ARG A 73 8.24 1.73 40.14
CA ARG A 73 7.16 1.60 39.16
C ARG A 73 6.83 2.97 38.56
N TYR A 74 6.91 3.10 37.22
CA TYR A 74 6.68 4.33 36.46
C TYR A 74 7.77 5.43 36.62
N SER A 75 8.99 5.07 37.01
CA SER A 75 10.11 6.02 37.16
C SER A 75 11.36 5.52 36.43
N ASN A 76 12.19 6.40 35.88
CA ASN A 76 13.49 6.01 35.29
C ASN A 76 14.36 5.24 36.32
N PRO A 77 15.45 4.55 35.94
CA PRO A 77 16.37 3.97 36.93
C PRO A 77 17.20 5.05 37.66
N ILE A 78 17.57 4.76 38.91
CA ILE A 78 18.46 5.62 39.73
C ILE A 78 19.89 5.55 39.17
N CYS A 79 20.58 6.69 39.15
CA CYS A 79 21.98 6.76 38.73
C CYS A 79 22.93 6.43 39.88
N LEU A 80 23.66 5.32 39.74
CA LEU A 80 24.65 4.88 40.71
C LEU A 80 26.00 5.59 40.43
N PRO A 81 26.71 6.07 41.47
CA PRO A 81 28.01 6.70 41.29
C PRO A 81 29.07 5.68 40.88
N ASP A 82 29.94 6.05 39.94
CA ASP A 82 30.99 5.19 39.39
C ASP A 82 32.30 5.19 40.21
N GLY A 83 32.37 6.02 41.26
CA GLY A 83 33.56 6.22 42.09
C GLY A 83 34.63 7.14 41.49
N LEU A 84 34.43 7.66 40.27
CA LEU A 84 35.30 8.61 39.56
C LEU A 84 34.68 10.01 39.44
N GLY A 85 33.54 10.24 40.10
CA GLY A 85 32.80 11.50 40.07
C GLY A 85 31.76 11.57 38.93
N GLY A 86 31.41 10.44 38.33
CA GLY A 86 30.34 10.28 37.35
C GLY A 86 29.29 9.25 37.77
N PHE A 87 28.48 8.82 36.81
CA PHE A 87 27.46 7.79 36.98
C PHE A 87 27.77 6.55 36.14
N GLU A 88 27.35 5.39 36.62
CA GLU A 88 27.36 4.16 35.83
C GLU A 88 26.26 4.22 34.74
N ILE A 89 26.70 4.20 33.48
CA ILE A 89 25.83 4.37 32.30
C ILE A 89 25.64 3.03 31.59
N ASN A 90 24.39 2.71 31.28
CA ASN A 90 24.01 1.62 30.39
C ASN A 90 24.32 1.99 28.93
N TRP A 91 25.58 1.81 28.53
CA TRP A 91 26.04 2.07 27.17
C TRP A 91 25.37 1.20 26.12
N GLN A 92 24.96 -0.02 26.49
CA GLN A 92 24.24 -0.92 25.59
C GLN A 92 22.90 -0.31 25.16
N LEU A 93 22.11 0.19 26.12
CA LEU A 93 20.84 0.87 25.83
C LEU A 93 21.05 2.15 25.02
N TRP A 94 22.08 2.94 25.34
CA TRP A 94 22.41 4.16 24.60
C TRP A 94 22.72 3.89 23.11
N TRP A 95 23.51 2.85 22.83
CA TRP A 95 23.80 2.43 21.46
C TRP A 95 22.59 1.80 20.75
N GLN A 96 21.72 1.09 21.48
CA GLN A 96 20.45 0.58 20.95
C GLN A 96 19.53 1.72 20.52
N ASP A 97 19.37 2.77 21.33
CA ASP A 97 18.55 3.93 20.97
C ASP A 97 19.11 4.62 19.71
N ILE A 98 20.43 4.81 19.59
CA ILE A 98 21.05 5.34 18.37
C ILE A 98 20.74 4.47 17.16
N PHE A 99 20.83 3.14 17.30
CA PHE A 99 20.51 2.20 16.24
C PHE A 99 19.03 2.33 15.78
N ILE A 100 18.07 2.42 16.71
CA ILE A 100 16.65 2.62 16.40
C ILE A 100 16.47 3.91 15.59
N TRP A 101 17.04 5.02 16.07
CA TRP A 101 16.84 6.32 15.44
C TRP A 101 17.48 6.40 14.06
N LEU A 102 18.68 5.84 13.89
CA LEU A 102 19.29 5.70 12.56
C LEU A 102 18.42 4.82 11.64
N SER A 103 17.85 3.74 12.15
CA SER A 103 16.91 2.90 11.40
C SER A 103 15.65 3.65 10.98
N LEU A 104 15.01 4.38 11.89
CA LEU A 104 13.81 5.18 11.61
C LEU A 104 14.10 6.27 10.58
N ILE A 105 15.18 7.04 10.77
CA ILE A 105 15.62 8.05 9.80
C ILE A 105 15.90 7.40 8.45
N GLY A 106 16.57 6.24 8.43
CA GLY A 106 16.84 5.44 7.23
C GLY A 106 15.58 4.99 6.50
N ILE A 107 14.55 4.53 7.23
CA ILE A 107 13.24 4.13 6.68
C ILE A 107 12.58 5.32 5.99
N PHE A 108 12.43 6.44 6.68
CA PHE A 108 11.80 7.64 6.13
C PHE A 108 12.60 8.19 4.96
N ALA A 109 13.92 8.28 5.09
CA ALA A 109 14.80 8.76 4.02
C ALA A 109 14.67 7.90 2.77
N LEU A 110 14.85 6.58 2.88
CA LEU A 110 14.77 5.67 1.73
C LEU A 110 13.37 5.69 1.11
N LEU A 111 12.32 5.46 1.89
CA LEU A 111 10.99 5.28 1.32
C LEU A 111 10.36 6.59 0.85
N VAL A 112 10.48 7.68 1.60
CA VAL A 112 9.84 8.96 1.24
C VAL A 112 10.67 9.72 0.21
N VAL A 113 11.95 9.97 0.51
CA VAL A 113 12.83 10.75 -0.39
C VAL A 113 13.10 9.95 -1.67
N GLY A 114 13.31 8.64 -1.58
CA GLY A 114 13.49 7.79 -2.76
C GLY A 114 12.28 7.79 -3.69
N THR A 115 11.07 7.66 -3.13
CA THR A 115 9.80 7.79 -3.88
C THR A 115 9.68 9.15 -4.55
N TYR A 116 9.97 10.23 -3.82
CA TYR A 116 9.94 11.59 -4.36
C TYR A 116 10.93 11.76 -5.51
N MET A 117 12.17 11.27 -5.37
CA MET A 117 13.20 11.38 -6.39
C MET A 117 12.81 10.67 -7.68
N LEU A 118 12.29 9.45 -7.59
CA LEU A 118 11.83 8.67 -8.75
C LEU A 118 10.65 9.33 -9.46
N LEU A 119 9.64 9.77 -8.71
CA LEU A 119 8.49 10.45 -9.28
C LEU A 119 8.86 11.80 -9.90
N SER A 120 9.73 12.57 -9.24
CA SER A 120 10.19 13.86 -9.76
C SER A 120 10.99 13.68 -11.04
N ASP A 121 11.83 12.66 -11.11
CA ASP A 121 12.61 12.34 -12.31
C ASP A 121 11.69 11.98 -13.47
N LEU A 122 10.78 11.02 -13.25
CA LEU A 122 9.88 10.53 -14.27
C LEU A 122 8.92 11.63 -14.78
N SER A 123 8.41 12.46 -13.88
CA SER A 123 7.56 13.62 -14.22
C SER A 123 8.31 14.66 -15.06
N LYS A 124 9.58 14.94 -14.72
CA LYS A 124 10.44 15.83 -15.51
C LYS A 124 10.75 15.26 -16.89
N GLU A 125 10.99 13.96 -17.01
CA GLU A 125 11.24 13.32 -18.30
C GLU A 125 9.99 13.25 -19.19
N GLU A 126 8.82 12.95 -18.62
CA GLU A 126 7.57 12.94 -19.39
C GLU A 126 7.20 14.37 -19.85
N SER A 127 7.37 15.39 -18.99
CA SER A 127 7.11 16.79 -19.38
C SER A 127 8.08 17.35 -20.44
N ARG A 128 9.34 16.88 -20.45
CA ARG A 128 10.33 17.21 -21.49
C ARG A 128 10.22 16.33 -22.74
N GLY A 129 9.35 15.32 -22.74
CA GLY A 129 9.21 14.36 -23.84
C GLY A 129 10.36 13.35 -23.96
N THR A 130 11.35 13.37 -23.05
CA THR A 130 12.52 12.47 -23.11
C THR A 130 12.16 11.03 -22.80
N LEU A 131 11.08 10.80 -22.04
CA LEU A 131 10.59 9.45 -21.78
C LEU A 131 10.06 8.75 -23.05
N ASN A 132 9.57 9.52 -24.04
CA ASN A 132 9.17 8.94 -25.32
C ASN A 132 10.38 8.47 -26.14
N PHE A 133 11.51 9.18 -26.08
CA PHE A 133 12.74 8.71 -26.73
C PHE A 133 13.24 7.41 -26.09
N LEU A 134 13.18 7.31 -24.76
CA LEU A 134 13.52 6.07 -24.06
C LEU A 134 12.66 4.88 -24.50
N ARG A 135 11.36 5.09 -24.73
CA ARG A 135 10.45 4.04 -25.23
C ARG A 135 10.80 3.55 -26.64
N LEU A 136 11.46 4.37 -27.45
CA LEU A 136 11.87 4.02 -28.81
C LEU A 136 13.25 3.36 -28.87
N THR A 137 14.00 3.34 -27.76
CA THR A 137 15.29 2.66 -27.71
C THR A 137 15.11 1.14 -27.76
N PRO A 138 16.07 0.38 -28.33
CA PRO A 138 16.00 -1.08 -28.41
C PRO A 138 16.18 -1.78 -27.05
N GLN A 139 16.28 -1.04 -25.95
CA GLN A 139 16.46 -1.60 -24.61
C GLN A 139 15.15 -2.15 -24.04
N SER A 140 15.26 -3.24 -23.28
CA SER A 140 14.09 -3.81 -22.61
C SER A 140 13.60 -2.88 -21.49
N SER A 141 12.27 -2.81 -21.27
CA SER A 141 11.72 -2.00 -20.18
C SER A 141 12.28 -2.32 -18.80
N PRO A 142 12.50 -3.60 -18.43
CA PRO A 142 13.14 -3.92 -17.16
C PRO A 142 14.54 -3.32 -17.02
N SER A 143 15.33 -3.26 -18.11
CA SER A 143 16.65 -2.62 -18.10
C SER A 143 16.54 -1.12 -17.86
N ILE A 144 15.63 -0.43 -18.56
CA ILE A 144 15.42 1.02 -18.42
C ILE A 144 14.86 1.36 -17.03
N LEU A 145 13.75 0.74 -16.64
CA LEU A 145 13.07 1.04 -15.37
C LEU A 145 13.88 0.57 -14.16
N GLY A 146 14.51 -0.60 -14.23
CA GLY A 146 15.45 -1.08 -13.20
C GLY A 146 16.67 -0.18 -13.11
N GLY A 147 17.16 0.33 -14.24
CA GLY A 147 18.25 1.29 -14.26
C GLY A 147 17.88 2.63 -13.61
N LYS A 148 16.62 3.06 -13.71
CA LYS A 148 16.11 4.21 -12.96
C LYS A 148 15.98 3.92 -11.47
N LEU A 149 15.46 2.75 -11.12
CA LEU A 149 15.28 2.33 -9.71
C LEU A 149 16.62 2.38 -8.95
N LEU A 150 17.70 1.91 -9.56
CA LEU A 150 19.05 1.94 -8.98
C LEU A 150 19.77 3.29 -9.16
N GLY A 151 19.59 3.93 -10.32
CA GLY A 151 20.34 5.09 -10.74
C GLY A 151 19.84 6.42 -10.18
N VAL A 152 18.52 6.62 -10.11
CA VAL A 152 17.92 7.89 -9.72
C VAL A 152 18.21 8.27 -8.26
N PRO A 153 18.04 7.37 -7.28
CA PRO A 153 18.31 7.65 -5.88
C PRO A 153 19.78 7.36 -5.48
N ILE A 154 20.74 7.34 -6.41
CA ILE A 154 22.14 6.97 -6.11
C ILE A 154 22.78 7.85 -5.02
N LEU A 155 22.47 9.16 -5.00
CA LEU A 155 22.97 10.07 -3.96
C LEU A 155 22.37 9.75 -2.58
N LEU A 156 21.12 9.29 -2.54
CA LEU A 156 20.45 8.86 -1.31
C LEU A 156 21.06 7.53 -0.82
N TYR A 157 21.32 6.58 -1.71
CA TYR A 157 22.04 5.36 -1.38
C TYR A 157 23.44 5.65 -0.84
N MET A 158 24.14 6.66 -1.40
CA MET A 158 25.42 7.10 -0.88
C MET A 158 25.30 7.70 0.52
N THR A 159 24.29 8.53 0.80
CA THR A 159 24.02 9.05 2.15
C THR A 159 23.87 7.91 3.17
N ILE A 160 23.06 6.90 2.84
CA ILE A 160 22.82 5.73 3.69
C ILE A 160 24.08 4.86 3.80
N GLY A 161 24.82 4.66 2.71
CA GLY A 161 26.08 3.92 2.72
C GLY A 161 27.14 4.57 3.62
N LEU A 162 27.15 5.90 3.73
CA LEU A 162 28.01 6.63 4.67
C LEU A 162 27.53 6.58 6.12
N ALA A 163 26.24 6.34 6.38
CA ALA A 163 25.69 6.15 7.73
C ALA A 163 25.79 4.69 8.21
N LEU A 164 26.01 3.75 7.28
CA LEU A 164 26.09 2.32 7.56
C LEU A 164 27.21 1.95 8.56
N PRO A 165 28.42 2.53 8.54
CA PRO A 165 29.43 2.28 9.56
C PRO A 165 28.95 2.59 10.98
N LEU A 166 28.33 3.76 11.20
CA LEU A 166 27.79 4.12 12.50
C LEU A 166 26.65 3.18 12.92
N HIS A 167 25.77 2.83 11.98
CA HIS A 167 24.67 1.89 12.23
C HIS A 167 25.16 0.48 12.64
N LEU A 168 26.23 0.00 12.00
CA LEU A 168 26.89 -1.27 12.36
C LEU A 168 27.60 -1.18 13.71
N CYS A 169 28.30 -0.08 13.98
CA CYS A 169 28.95 0.14 15.27
C CYS A 169 27.91 0.18 16.40
N SER A 170 26.78 0.87 16.20
CA SER A 170 25.70 0.93 17.19
C SER A 170 25.03 -0.43 17.39
N SER A 171 24.89 -1.26 16.35
CA SER A 171 24.33 -2.60 16.52
C SER A 171 25.25 -3.52 17.33
N VAL A 172 26.56 -3.48 17.07
CA VAL A 172 27.54 -4.30 17.79
C VAL A 172 27.65 -3.83 19.25
N ALA A 173 27.72 -2.52 19.48
CA ALA A 173 27.81 -1.96 20.82
C ALA A 173 26.50 -2.10 21.63
N GLY A 174 25.36 -2.20 20.94
CA GLY A 174 24.05 -2.49 21.52
C GLY A 174 23.74 -3.98 21.71
N ASP A 175 24.69 -4.88 21.44
CA ASP A 175 24.55 -6.33 21.53
C ASP A 175 23.40 -6.91 20.67
N ILE A 176 23.18 -6.33 19.48
CA ILE A 176 22.15 -6.80 18.55
C ILE A 176 22.71 -7.98 17.74
N PRO A 177 22.06 -9.16 17.74
CA PRO A 177 22.51 -10.32 16.97
C PRO A 177 22.62 -10.03 15.46
N LEU A 178 23.73 -10.43 14.85
CA LEU A 178 24.01 -10.19 13.42
C LEU A 178 22.92 -10.73 12.48
N VAL A 179 22.33 -11.89 12.82
CA VAL A 179 21.23 -12.48 12.03
C VAL A 179 20.00 -11.56 12.01
N LYS A 180 19.63 -11.01 13.16
CA LYS A 180 18.49 -10.08 13.29
C LYS A 180 18.73 -8.80 12.48
N MET A 181 19.96 -8.28 12.49
CA MET A 181 20.36 -7.14 11.67
C MET A 181 20.29 -7.45 10.16
N LEU A 182 20.75 -8.61 9.72
CA LEU A 182 20.65 -9.01 8.30
C LEU A 182 19.18 -9.13 7.86
N CYS A 183 18.31 -9.69 8.69
CA CYS A 183 16.86 -9.74 8.44
C CYS A 183 16.29 -8.32 8.22
N PHE A 184 16.66 -7.37 9.07
CA PHE A 184 16.25 -5.97 8.92
C PHE A 184 16.69 -5.37 7.58
N TYR A 185 17.95 -5.56 7.18
CA TYR A 185 18.44 -5.05 5.89
C TYR A 185 17.76 -5.71 4.68
N ILE A 186 17.45 -7.01 4.75
CA ILE A 186 16.70 -7.70 3.70
C ILE A 186 15.30 -7.11 3.55
N VAL A 187 14.60 -6.86 4.67
CA VAL A 187 13.28 -6.22 4.67
C VAL A 187 13.36 -4.80 4.14
N MET A 188 14.37 -4.03 4.54
CA MET A 188 14.62 -2.68 4.03
C MET A 188 14.87 -2.64 2.52
N ALA A 189 15.67 -3.57 2.00
CA ALA A 189 15.92 -3.66 0.56
C ALA A 189 14.64 -4.05 -0.21
N SER A 190 13.87 -5.00 0.34
CA SER A 190 12.60 -5.46 -0.24
C SER A 190 11.53 -4.38 -0.24
N SER A 191 11.45 -3.58 0.84
CA SER A 191 10.53 -2.45 0.95
C SER A 191 10.89 -1.37 -0.06
N CYS A 192 12.18 -1.01 -0.21
CA CYS A 192 12.63 -0.07 -1.24
C CYS A 192 12.22 -0.54 -2.64
N LEU A 193 12.46 -1.82 -2.97
CA LEU A 193 12.07 -2.38 -4.27
C LEU A 193 10.56 -2.25 -4.52
N CYS A 194 9.74 -2.56 -3.50
CA CYS A 194 8.29 -2.49 -3.59
C CYS A 194 7.78 -1.06 -3.77
N PHE A 195 8.13 -0.15 -2.85
CA PHE A 195 7.70 1.24 -2.89
C PHE A 195 8.20 1.96 -4.15
N TYR A 196 9.44 1.70 -4.59
CA TYR A 196 9.97 2.30 -5.82
C TYR A 196 9.29 1.75 -7.07
N SER A 197 8.95 0.46 -7.10
CA SER A 197 8.18 -0.14 -8.20
C SER A 197 6.77 0.46 -8.28
N MET A 198 6.09 0.59 -7.14
CA MET A 198 4.78 1.26 -7.05
C MET A 198 4.87 2.74 -7.44
N ALA A 199 5.92 3.45 -7.00
CA ALA A 199 6.16 4.83 -7.36
C ALA A 199 6.34 4.99 -8.87
N LEU A 200 7.15 4.17 -9.53
CA LEU A 200 7.29 4.20 -10.98
C LEU A 200 5.96 3.88 -11.68
N LEU A 201 5.17 2.96 -11.15
CA LEU A 201 3.87 2.60 -11.74
C LEU A 201 2.88 3.75 -11.63
N PHE A 202 2.74 4.32 -10.43
CA PHE A 202 1.97 5.54 -10.19
C PHE A 202 2.45 6.67 -11.09
N GLY A 203 3.78 6.80 -11.21
CA GLY A 203 4.55 7.55 -12.19
C GLY A 203 3.98 7.53 -13.61
N LEU A 204 3.90 6.33 -14.18
CA LEU A 204 3.43 6.10 -15.54
C LEU A 204 1.92 6.16 -15.69
N VAL A 205 1.13 6.02 -14.63
CA VAL A 205 -0.33 6.03 -14.71
C VAL A 205 -0.89 7.44 -14.55
N SER A 206 -0.32 8.23 -13.64
CA SER A 206 -0.84 9.56 -13.25
C SER A 206 -0.12 10.73 -13.95
N ARG A 207 0.37 10.51 -15.17
CA ARG A 207 1.14 11.49 -15.99
C ARG A 207 0.51 12.88 -16.09
N LYS A 208 -0.82 12.95 -16.05
CA LYS A 208 -1.58 14.20 -16.11
C LYS A 208 -1.38 15.11 -14.90
N LEU A 209 -0.92 14.56 -13.77
CA LEU A 209 -0.60 15.31 -12.56
C LEU A 209 0.74 16.05 -12.67
N SER A 210 1.60 15.68 -13.63
CA SER A 210 2.89 16.33 -13.90
C SER A 210 3.66 16.64 -12.59
N SER A 211 3.97 17.90 -12.30
CA SER A 211 4.77 18.30 -11.14
C SER A 211 4.10 18.08 -9.78
N PHE A 212 2.78 17.85 -9.72
CA PHE A 212 2.08 17.53 -8.46
C PHE A 212 2.28 16.06 -8.03
N GLN A 213 2.63 15.20 -8.98
CA GLN A 213 2.79 13.77 -8.79
C GLN A 213 3.80 13.37 -7.70
N PRO A 214 5.02 13.97 -7.62
CA PRO A 214 6.01 13.59 -6.63
C PRO A 214 5.57 13.97 -5.22
N TRP A 215 4.92 15.13 -5.05
CA TRP A 215 4.38 15.58 -3.76
C TRP A 215 3.27 14.63 -3.28
N LEU A 216 2.32 14.29 -4.16
CA LEU A 216 1.22 13.38 -3.80
C LEU A 216 1.73 11.98 -3.45
N GLY A 217 2.63 11.42 -4.26
CA GLY A 217 3.15 10.07 -4.03
C GLY A 217 4.02 9.97 -2.77
N SER A 218 4.97 10.88 -2.60
CA SER A 218 5.84 10.88 -1.40
C SER A 218 5.09 11.27 -0.13
N GLY A 219 4.15 12.22 -0.22
CA GLY A 219 3.29 12.61 0.89
C GLY A 219 2.40 11.47 1.35
N ALA A 220 1.85 10.67 0.44
CA ALA A 220 1.09 9.47 0.79
C ALA A 220 1.95 8.43 1.52
N VAL A 221 3.18 8.18 1.06
CA VAL A 221 4.13 7.28 1.75
C VAL A 221 4.49 7.83 3.13
N PHE A 222 4.77 9.13 3.25
CA PHE A 222 5.06 9.76 4.54
C PHE A 222 3.91 9.63 5.53
N MET A 223 2.69 9.98 5.11
CA MET A 223 1.49 9.85 5.94
C MET A 223 1.25 8.40 6.38
N PHE A 224 1.42 7.45 5.45
CA PHE A 224 1.33 6.03 5.77
C PHE A 224 2.35 5.61 6.84
N LEU A 225 3.63 5.97 6.67
CA LEU A 225 4.68 5.63 7.65
C LEU A 225 4.43 6.28 9.01
N MET A 226 3.96 7.53 9.03
CA MET A 226 3.60 8.22 10.27
C MET A 226 2.45 7.53 11.00
N ILE A 227 1.36 7.20 10.29
CA ILE A 227 0.22 6.48 10.88
C ILE A 227 0.68 5.13 11.43
N MET A 228 1.41 4.35 10.64
CA MET A 228 1.87 3.03 11.07
C MET A 228 2.84 3.12 12.24
N THR A 229 3.78 4.07 12.26
CA THR A 229 4.69 4.27 13.41
C THR A 229 3.92 4.53 14.70
N ASN A 230 2.83 5.31 14.66
CA ASN A 230 1.97 5.52 15.82
C ASN A 230 1.24 4.24 16.25
N VAL A 231 0.71 3.47 15.28
CA VAL A 231 0.07 2.18 15.56
C VAL A 231 1.05 1.20 16.22
N LEU A 232 2.31 1.19 15.79
CA LEU A 232 3.36 0.36 16.38
C LEU A 232 3.75 0.80 17.81
N HIS A 233 3.63 2.08 18.13
CA HIS A 233 3.95 2.59 19.47
C HIS A 233 2.84 2.33 20.49
N HIS A 234 1.59 2.26 20.04
CA HIS A 234 0.43 1.92 20.87
C HIS A 234 -0.24 0.63 20.37
N PRO A 235 0.37 -0.54 20.62
CA PRO A 235 -0.18 -1.81 20.20
C PRO A 235 -1.45 -2.12 21.00
N TYR A 236 -2.61 -1.82 20.43
CA TYR A 236 -3.85 -2.46 20.84
C TYR A 236 -3.82 -3.93 20.39
N HIS A 237 -4.44 -4.84 21.16
CA HIS A 237 -4.58 -6.25 20.75
C HIS A 237 -5.37 -6.30 19.43
N ASN A 238 -4.66 -6.50 18.32
CA ASN A 238 -5.27 -6.46 16.99
C ASN A 238 -5.28 -7.88 16.41
N TYR A 239 -6.49 -8.42 16.25
CA TYR A 239 -6.77 -9.60 15.45
C TYR A 239 -7.61 -9.18 14.24
N TYR A 240 -7.18 -8.10 13.59
CA TYR A 240 -7.95 -7.41 12.57
C TYR A 240 -7.30 -7.55 11.20
N PRO A 241 -8.07 -7.63 10.10
CA PRO A 241 -7.52 -7.65 8.75
C PRO A 241 -6.60 -6.45 8.43
N ALA A 242 -6.74 -5.34 9.17
CA ALA A 242 -5.89 -4.17 9.05
C ALA A 242 -4.42 -4.43 9.40
N ASP A 243 -4.12 -5.50 10.14
CA ASP A 243 -2.76 -5.92 10.49
C ASP A 243 -1.90 -6.24 9.27
N TRP A 244 -2.53 -6.62 8.15
CA TRP A 244 -1.86 -6.75 6.86
C TRP A 244 -1.09 -5.48 6.46
N LEU A 245 -1.59 -4.29 6.80
CA LEU A 245 -0.92 -3.02 6.48
C LEU A 245 0.41 -2.87 7.20
N MET A 246 0.58 -3.49 8.37
CA MET A 246 1.84 -3.45 9.12
C MET A 246 2.98 -4.13 8.36
N LEU A 247 2.69 -5.10 7.48
CA LEU A 247 3.71 -5.74 6.61
C LEU A 247 4.36 -4.76 5.63
N PHE A 248 3.76 -3.59 5.37
CA PHE A 248 4.34 -2.55 4.53
C PHE A 248 5.16 -1.51 5.31
N HIS A 249 5.30 -1.65 6.63
CA HIS A 249 6.13 -0.80 7.47
C HIS A 249 7.38 -1.55 7.95
N PRO A 250 8.58 -1.33 7.37
CA PRO A 250 9.78 -2.09 7.75
C PRO A 250 10.21 -1.88 9.22
N GLY A 251 9.76 -0.80 9.87
CA GLY A 251 10.02 -0.55 11.29
C GLY A 251 9.36 -1.56 12.24
N ILE A 252 8.49 -2.45 11.74
CA ILE A 252 7.90 -3.53 12.54
C ILE A 252 8.92 -4.52 13.09
N LEU A 253 10.10 -4.60 12.49
CA LEU A 253 11.17 -5.44 13.01
C LEU A 253 11.89 -4.82 14.20
N LEU A 254 11.87 -3.49 14.37
CA LEU A 254 12.71 -2.79 15.35
C LEU A 254 12.54 -3.30 16.79
N PRO A 255 11.31 -3.53 17.30
CA PRO A 255 11.13 -4.08 18.64
C PRO A 255 11.70 -5.50 18.82
N TYR A 256 11.83 -6.29 17.74
CA TYR A 256 12.41 -7.64 17.83
C TYR A 256 13.94 -7.64 17.81
N LEU A 257 14.55 -6.56 17.30
CA LEU A 257 16.01 -6.42 17.22
C LEU A 257 16.61 -6.14 18.60
N ILE A 258 15.86 -5.49 19.47
CA ILE A 258 16.29 -4.93 20.74
C ILE A 258 15.49 -5.66 21.80
N ASP A 259 16.14 -6.62 22.44
CA ASP A 259 15.49 -7.56 23.36
C ASP A 259 14.66 -6.84 24.44
N ALA A 260 13.71 -7.57 25.06
CA ALA A 260 12.88 -7.08 26.17
C ALA A 260 13.66 -6.60 27.41
N ASN A 261 15.00 -6.71 27.39
CA ASN A 261 15.93 -6.22 28.40
C ASN A 261 16.29 -4.73 28.26
N SER A 262 15.77 -4.03 27.24
CA SER A 262 15.79 -2.56 27.22
C SER A 262 14.75 -2.05 28.24
N LEU A 263 15.19 -2.03 29.50
CA LEU A 263 14.45 -1.52 30.68
C LEU A 263 13.84 -0.15 30.36
N ASP A 264 12.60 -0.15 29.88
CA ASP A 264 11.71 0.99 30.08
C ASP A 264 10.95 0.72 31.38
N PRO A 265 11.21 1.48 32.44
CA PRO A 265 10.54 1.28 33.72
C PRO A 265 9.05 1.64 33.70
N THR A 266 8.60 2.31 32.64
CA THR A 266 7.22 2.75 32.50
C THR A 266 6.34 1.71 31.79
N ASP A 267 6.92 0.68 31.17
CA ASP A 267 6.19 -0.37 30.45
C ASP A 267 6.21 -1.70 31.23
N VAL A 268 5.37 -1.80 32.27
CA VAL A 268 4.97 -3.09 32.89
C VAL A 268 4.01 -3.89 31.98
N TYR A 269 3.82 -3.46 30.73
CA TYR A 269 3.11 -4.22 29.73
C TYR A 269 4.10 -4.99 28.87
N GLU A 270 4.05 -6.31 29.05
CA GLU A 270 4.72 -7.38 28.32
C GLU A 270 4.90 -7.07 26.82
N LYS A 271 5.94 -6.32 26.44
CA LYS A 271 6.33 -6.12 25.02
C LYS A 271 6.53 -7.46 24.28
N GLY A 272 6.79 -8.54 25.02
CA GLY A 272 6.85 -9.90 24.52
C GLY A 272 5.51 -10.49 24.04
N ASP A 273 4.38 -10.12 24.64
CA ASP A 273 3.07 -10.76 24.38
C ASP A 273 2.29 -10.11 23.22
N TYR A 274 2.44 -8.80 22.99
CA TYR A 274 1.72 -8.09 21.93
C TYR A 274 2.12 -8.54 20.53
N LEU A 275 3.43 -8.68 20.33
CA LEU A 275 3.97 -9.12 19.06
C LEU A 275 3.79 -10.63 18.88
N ALA A 276 3.81 -11.43 19.95
CA ALA A 276 3.53 -12.87 19.91
C ALA A 276 2.10 -13.24 19.45
N GLY A 277 1.18 -12.27 19.40
CA GLY A 277 -0.23 -12.49 19.04
C GLY A 277 -0.58 -12.43 17.56
N LEU A 278 0.33 -12.02 16.65
CA LEU A 278 -0.06 -11.84 15.25
C LEU A 278 -0.17 -13.17 14.49
N LEU A 279 -1.38 -13.47 14.03
CA LEU A 279 -1.73 -14.73 13.39
C LEU A 279 -2.01 -14.54 11.90
N TRP A 280 -1.45 -15.42 11.07
CA TRP A 280 -1.82 -15.54 9.66
C TRP A 280 -2.29 -16.98 9.41
N PHE A 281 -3.57 -17.16 9.09
CA PHE A 281 -4.23 -18.47 9.05
C PHE A 281 -4.07 -19.26 10.37
N ASN A 282 -4.19 -18.59 11.53
CA ASN A 282 -3.94 -19.15 12.86
C ASN A 282 -2.52 -19.67 13.09
N ILE A 283 -1.57 -19.34 12.20
CA ILE A 283 -0.14 -19.60 12.38
C ILE A 283 0.49 -18.38 13.05
N PRO A 284 1.16 -18.52 14.21
CA PRO A 284 1.86 -17.41 14.86
C PRO A 284 3.09 -17.04 14.04
N VAL A 285 2.97 -16.01 13.21
CA VAL A 285 4.04 -15.61 12.28
C VAL A 285 5.18 -14.93 13.04
N THR A 286 4.87 -14.34 14.17
CA THR A 286 5.77 -13.53 14.99
C THR A 286 6.53 -14.33 16.04
N ALA A 287 6.23 -15.62 16.21
CA ALA A 287 6.93 -16.51 17.14
C ALA A 287 8.44 -16.60 16.86
N HIS A 288 8.85 -16.40 15.62
CA HIS A 288 10.25 -16.41 15.23
C HIS A 288 10.57 -15.27 14.25
N ALA A 289 11.72 -14.62 14.47
CA ALA A 289 12.19 -13.51 13.61
C ALA A 289 12.25 -13.89 12.11
N TRP A 290 12.59 -15.14 11.78
CA TRP A 290 12.67 -15.62 10.41
C TRP A 290 11.29 -15.77 9.75
N SER A 291 10.27 -16.20 10.50
CA SER A 291 8.91 -16.42 9.97
C SER A 291 8.28 -15.08 9.60
N TRP A 292 8.39 -14.11 10.51
CA TRP A 292 7.93 -12.74 10.30
C TRP A 292 8.67 -12.04 9.16
N THR A 293 10.00 -12.14 9.14
CA THR A 293 10.84 -11.62 8.05
C THR A 293 10.44 -12.25 6.71
N GLY A 294 10.22 -13.58 6.69
CA GLY A 294 9.80 -14.31 5.51
C GLY A 294 8.47 -13.83 4.96
N LEU A 295 7.45 -13.68 5.81
CA LEU A 295 6.13 -13.18 5.40
C LEU A 295 6.22 -11.74 4.86
N THR A 296 6.99 -10.88 5.54
CA THR A 296 7.20 -9.49 5.13
C THR A 296 7.88 -9.39 3.77
N VAL A 297 8.97 -10.15 3.56
CA VAL A 297 9.69 -10.21 2.27
C VAL A 297 8.81 -10.80 1.18
N PHE A 298 8.03 -11.84 1.49
CA PHE A 298 7.07 -12.42 0.56
C PHE A 298 6.01 -11.39 0.13
N ASN A 299 5.42 -10.65 1.08
CA ASN A 299 4.46 -9.58 0.79
C ASN A 299 5.07 -8.52 -0.12
N TYR A 300 6.25 -7.98 0.21
CA TYR A 300 6.93 -7.00 -0.66
C TYR A 300 7.23 -7.56 -2.06
N SER A 301 7.69 -8.79 -2.15
CA SER A 301 8.02 -9.44 -3.42
C SER A 301 6.78 -9.65 -4.30
N LEU A 302 5.67 -10.08 -3.70
CA LEU A 302 4.39 -10.28 -4.36
C LEU A 302 3.87 -8.99 -4.99
N TRP A 303 3.85 -7.89 -4.23
CA TRP A 303 3.35 -6.60 -4.73
C TRP A 303 4.33 -5.92 -5.68
N SER A 304 5.63 -6.15 -5.53
CA SER A 304 6.66 -5.74 -6.51
C SER A 304 6.43 -6.44 -7.85
N TYR A 305 6.18 -7.75 -7.84
CA TYR A 305 5.93 -8.54 -9.04
C TYR A 305 4.72 -8.01 -9.83
N TRP A 306 3.60 -7.80 -9.16
CA TRP A 306 2.40 -7.25 -9.81
C TRP A 306 2.63 -5.83 -10.31
N SER A 307 3.31 -4.99 -9.54
CA SER A 307 3.70 -3.65 -9.98
C SER A 307 4.54 -3.68 -11.26
N TRP A 308 5.46 -4.65 -11.37
CA TRP A 308 6.31 -4.80 -12.56
C TRP A 308 5.55 -5.23 -13.81
N LYS A 309 4.53 -6.09 -13.67
CA LYS A 309 3.63 -6.44 -14.78
C LYS A 309 2.88 -5.21 -15.29
N GLY A 310 2.40 -4.36 -14.38
CA GLY A 310 1.77 -3.08 -14.73
C GLY A 310 2.75 -2.11 -15.40
N LEU A 311 3.96 -2.01 -14.87
CA LEU A 311 5.04 -1.14 -15.38
C LEU A 311 5.41 -1.47 -16.82
N GLN A 312 5.71 -2.75 -17.09
CA GLN A 312 6.10 -3.21 -18.42
C GLN A 312 5.04 -2.86 -19.47
N ARG A 313 3.77 -2.94 -19.09
CA ARG A 313 2.64 -2.64 -19.97
C ARG A 313 2.45 -1.14 -20.19
N CYS A 314 2.42 -0.36 -19.10
CA CYS A 314 2.24 1.08 -19.14
C CYS A 314 3.41 1.83 -19.80
N PHE A 315 4.62 1.26 -19.72
CA PHE A 315 5.82 1.83 -20.32
C PHE A 315 5.76 1.80 -21.84
N HIS A 316 5.45 0.65 -22.45
CA HIS A 316 5.34 0.51 -23.90
C HIS A 316 4.08 1.17 -24.46
N ASN A 317 2.94 0.96 -23.80
CA ASN A 317 1.62 1.39 -24.27
C ASN A 317 0.95 2.31 -23.26
N PRO A 318 1.20 3.64 -23.33
CA PRO A 318 0.59 4.64 -22.46
C PRO A 318 -0.94 4.64 -22.38
N SER A 319 -1.60 4.21 -23.45
CA SER A 319 -3.06 4.20 -23.56
C SER A 319 -3.69 2.85 -23.22
N ALA A 320 -2.89 1.84 -22.87
CA ALA A 320 -3.38 0.54 -22.46
C ALA A 320 -3.82 0.56 -20.99
N ASN A 321 -4.74 -0.35 -20.66
CA ASN A 321 -5.10 -0.67 -19.28
C ASN A 321 -3.86 -1.14 -18.51
N ILE A 322 -3.81 -0.87 -17.20
CA ILE A 322 -2.66 -1.20 -16.34
C ILE A 322 -2.42 -2.70 -16.29
N PHE A 323 -3.51 -3.46 -16.15
CA PHE A 323 -3.50 -4.92 -16.09
C PHE A 323 -4.37 -5.50 -17.20
N SER A 324 -4.06 -6.72 -17.63
CA SER A 324 -5.00 -7.51 -18.40
C SER A 324 -6.11 -8.05 -17.49
N LYS A 325 -7.25 -8.44 -18.06
CA LYS A 325 -8.35 -9.06 -17.32
C LYS A 325 -7.91 -10.34 -16.60
N GLN A 326 -7.12 -11.18 -17.27
CA GLN A 326 -6.55 -12.38 -16.67
C GLN A 326 -5.65 -12.08 -15.47
N GLN A 327 -4.79 -11.07 -15.59
CA GLN A 327 -3.92 -10.65 -14.49
C GLN A 327 -4.74 -10.15 -13.30
N SER A 328 -5.84 -9.42 -13.55
CA SER A 328 -6.71 -8.97 -12.45
C SER A 328 -7.30 -10.12 -11.65
N TYR A 329 -7.72 -11.22 -12.29
CA TYR A 329 -8.29 -12.38 -11.58
C TYR A 329 -7.29 -12.99 -10.59
N LEU A 330 -6.03 -13.09 -11.00
CA LEU A 330 -4.95 -13.61 -10.15
C LEU A 330 -4.59 -12.62 -9.03
N ILE A 331 -4.50 -11.32 -9.34
CA ILE A 331 -4.22 -10.28 -8.33
C ILE A 331 -5.31 -10.30 -7.26
N THR A 332 -6.58 -10.41 -7.65
CA THR A 332 -7.71 -10.50 -6.71
C THR A 332 -7.58 -11.72 -5.81
N GLY A 333 -7.31 -12.90 -6.36
CA GLY A 333 -7.08 -14.09 -5.53
C GLY A 333 -5.91 -13.92 -4.56
N CYS A 334 -4.79 -13.36 -5.00
CA CYS A 334 -3.63 -13.07 -4.14
C CYS A 334 -3.96 -12.06 -3.04
N PHE A 335 -4.69 -10.98 -3.37
CA PHE A 335 -5.10 -9.95 -2.43
C PHE A 335 -5.97 -10.54 -1.32
N GLU A 336 -7.04 -11.24 -1.70
CA GLU A 336 -8.02 -11.83 -0.78
C GLU A 336 -7.37 -12.88 0.13
N LEU A 337 -6.53 -13.76 -0.41
CA LEU A 337 -5.81 -14.76 0.39
C LEU A 337 -4.87 -14.12 1.42
N MET A 338 -4.21 -13.01 1.06
CA MET A 338 -3.33 -12.30 2.00
C MET A 338 -4.11 -11.68 3.16
N ILE A 339 -5.19 -10.94 2.87
CA ILE A 339 -5.94 -10.21 3.88
C ILE A 339 -6.82 -11.12 4.77
N VAL A 340 -7.44 -12.16 4.19
CA VAL A 340 -8.26 -13.12 4.95
C VAL A 340 -7.40 -13.94 5.91
N GLY A 341 -6.12 -14.14 5.60
CA GLY A 341 -5.20 -14.79 6.52
C GLY A 341 -5.12 -14.10 7.89
N PHE A 342 -5.26 -12.77 7.95
CA PHE A 342 -5.26 -12.00 9.19
C PHE A 342 -6.62 -11.94 9.90
N SER A 343 -7.70 -12.43 9.27
CA SER A 343 -9.06 -12.37 9.82
C SER A 343 -9.56 -13.69 10.41
N LEU A 344 -8.75 -14.75 10.34
CA LEU A 344 -9.14 -16.12 10.70
C LEU A 344 -9.05 -16.45 12.19
N TYR A 345 -8.55 -15.51 13.00
CA TYR A 345 -8.57 -15.68 14.45
C TYR A 345 -10.02 -15.73 14.93
N HIS A 346 -10.31 -16.72 15.77
CA HIS A 346 -11.64 -16.94 16.31
C HIS A 346 -11.54 -17.14 17.81
N ASP A 347 -11.81 -16.07 18.58
CA ASP A 347 -12.08 -16.23 20.00
C ASP A 347 -13.54 -16.65 20.18
N VAL A 348 -13.75 -17.82 20.78
CA VAL A 348 -15.08 -18.36 21.09
C VAL A 348 -15.82 -17.45 22.08
N LYS A 349 -15.10 -16.61 22.83
CA LYS A 349 -15.67 -15.67 23.81
C LYS A 349 -16.25 -14.39 23.18
N TYR A 350 -15.75 -13.97 22.02
CA TYR A 350 -16.14 -12.70 21.38
C TYR A 350 -16.56 -12.92 19.92
N PRO A 351 -17.79 -13.42 19.71
CA PRO A 351 -18.27 -13.77 18.38
C PRO A 351 -18.53 -12.56 17.46
N GLN A 352 -18.63 -11.36 18.03
CA GLN A 352 -18.82 -10.09 17.31
C GLN A 352 -17.58 -9.73 16.47
N ASP A 353 -16.38 -10.13 16.91
CA ASP A 353 -15.10 -9.84 16.23
C ASP A 353 -15.06 -10.37 14.79
N SER A 354 -15.74 -11.49 14.52
CA SER A 354 -15.80 -12.06 13.16
C SER A 354 -16.59 -11.17 12.20
N LEU A 355 -17.67 -10.54 12.67
CA LEU A 355 -18.45 -9.60 11.87
C LEU A 355 -17.68 -8.31 11.63
N GLU A 356 -17.04 -7.75 12.66
CA GLU A 356 -16.20 -6.56 12.55
C GLU A 356 -15.03 -6.77 11.56
N ASN A 357 -14.39 -7.95 11.63
CA ASN A 357 -13.36 -8.35 10.67
C ASN A 357 -13.90 -8.40 9.23
N LEU A 358 -15.11 -8.94 9.03
CA LEU A 358 -15.74 -8.92 7.72
C LEU A 358 -16.01 -7.48 7.25
N GLN A 359 -16.49 -6.60 8.12
CA GLN A 359 -16.74 -5.19 7.78
C GLN A 359 -15.46 -4.50 7.27
N ILE A 360 -14.35 -4.70 7.96
CA ILE A 360 -13.03 -4.18 7.55
C ILE A 360 -12.60 -4.78 6.20
N LEU A 361 -12.78 -6.08 5.98
CA LEU A 361 -12.50 -6.73 4.69
C LEU A 361 -13.35 -6.16 3.55
N LEU A 362 -14.63 -5.86 3.79
CA LEU A 362 -15.50 -5.24 2.79
C LEU A 362 -15.03 -3.84 2.42
N VAL A 363 -14.48 -3.07 3.36
CA VAL A 363 -13.85 -1.77 3.09
C VAL A 363 -12.58 -1.93 2.25
N PHE A 364 -11.71 -2.89 2.59
CA PHE A 364 -10.53 -3.21 1.76
C PHE A 364 -10.92 -3.62 0.35
N ASN A 365 -11.97 -4.44 0.21
CA ASN A 365 -12.50 -4.86 -1.09
C ASN A 365 -13.04 -3.67 -1.86
N LEU A 366 -13.81 -2.77 -1.23
CA LEU A 366 -14.27 -1.56 -1.89
C LEU A 366 -13.09 -0.76 -2.46
N ILE A 367 -12.04 -0.50 -1.67
CA ILE A 367 -10.85 0.25 -2.11
C ILE A 367 -10.13 -0.49 -3.26
N PHE A 368 -9.92 -1.79 -3.12
CA PHE A 368 -9.25 -2.62 -4.12
C PHE A 368 -10.02 -2.65 -5.45
N PHE A 369 -11.35 -2.82 -5.40
CA PHE A 369 -12.19 -2.84 -6.60
C PHE A 369 -12.31 -1.47 -7.26
N LEU A 370 -12.24 -0.35 -6.52
CA LEU A 370 -12.09 0.97 -7.12
C LEU A 370 -10.78 1.09 -7.92
N GLY A 371 -9.69 0.53 -7.37
CA GLY A 371 -8.42 0.37 -8.09
C GLY A 371 -8.56 -0.46 -9.36
N LEU A 372 -9.22 -1.62 -9.30
CA LEU A 372 -9.46 -2.48 -10.47
C LEU A 372 -10.35 -1.81 -11.52
N ILE A 373 -11.41 -1.11 -11.11
CA ILE A 373 -12.26 -0.32 -12.02
C ILE A 373 -11.40 0.69 -12.77
N ALA A 374 -10.56 1.45 -12.05
CA ALA A 374 -9.66 2.41 -12.67
C ALA A 374 -8.61 1.76 -13.59
N ALA A 375 -8.11 0.57 -13.22
CA ALA A 375 -7.07 -0.15 -13.94
C ALA A 375 -7.57 -0.87 -15.21
N LEU A 376 -8.82 -1.33 -15.22
CA LEU A 376 -9.38 -2.19 -16.27
C LEU A 376 -10.36 -1.48 -17.20
N SER A 377 -11.02 -0.40 -16.77
CA SER A 377 -12.08 0.23 -17.56
C SER A 377 -11.52 0.97 -18.79
N PRO A 378 -11.82 0.50 -20.02
CA PRO A 378 -11.34 1.15 -21.22
C PRO A 378 -12.05 2.49 -21.45
N HIS A 379 -11.34 3.40 -22.09
CA HIS A 379 -11.87 4.69 -22.51
C HIS A 379 -12.80 4.60 -23.74
N ARG A 380 -13.59 5.67 -23.96
CA ARG A 380 -14.55 5.78 -25.08
C ARG A 380 -14.03 5.34 -26.44
N GLN A 381 -12.82 5.73 -26.83
CA GLN A 381 -12.28 5.42 -28.17
C GLN A 381 -12.06 3.92 -28.34
N THR A 382 -11.39 3.29 -27.37
CA THR A 382 -11.19 1.84 -27.34
C THR A 382 -12.50 1.07 -27.41
N LEU A 383 -13.52 1.52 -26.66
CA LEU A 383 -14.85 0.92 -26.70
C LEU A 383 -15.59 1.15 -28.03
N GLN A 384 -15.42 2.33 -28.63
CA GLN A 384 -16.01 2.66 -29.93
C GLN A 384 -15.41 1.77 -31.02
N ASP A 385 -14.08 1.59 -31.00
CA ASP A 385 -13.38 0.71 -31.93
C ASP A 385 -13.78 -0.75 -31.71
N TRP A 386 -13.88 -1.19 -30.46
CA TRP A 386 -14.39 -2.52 -30.13
C TRP A 386 -15.83 -2.73 -30.64
N ALA A 387 -16.74 -1.81 -30.35
CA ALA A 387 -18.14 -1.90 -30.78
C ALA A 387 -18.27 -1.88 -32.31
N ARG A 388 -17.42 -1.11 -33.01
CA ARG A 388 -17.39 -1.05 -34.48
C ARG A 388 -16.78 -2.30 -35.08
N TYR A 389 -15.57 -2.71 -34.71
CA TYR A 389 -14.81 -3.71 -35.45
C TYR A 389 -15.02 -5.15 -34.97
N ARG A 390 -15.78 -5.37 -33.88
CA ARG A 390 -16.11 -6.72 -33.40
C ARG A 390 -16.75 -7.60 -34.47
N HIS A 391 -17.59 -7.02 -35.32
CA HIS A 391 -18.20 -7.79 -36.42
C HIS A 391 -17.18 -8.16 -37.50
N GLN A 392 -15.97 -7.63 -37.54
CA GLN A 392 -14.96 -8.00 -38.56
C GLN A 392 -14.02 -9.12 -38.11
N GLN A 393 -14.11 -9.56 -36.86
CA GLN A 393 -13.28 -10.67 -36.35
C GLN A 393 -13.66 -12.02 -37.01
N PRO A 394 -12.68 -12.94 -37.16
CA PRO A 394 -12.90 -14.23 -37.82
C PRO A 394 -14.09 -14.99 -37.21
N LYS A 395 -14.81 -15.78 -38.02
CA LYS A 395 -16.05 -16.48 -37.61
C LYS A 395 -15.89 -17.33 -36.32
N SER A 396 -14.69 -17.82 -36.02
CA SER A 396 -14.32 -18.50 -34.77
C SER A 396 -14.39 -17.59 -33.53
N HIS A 397 -13.96 -16.33 -33.63
CA HIS A 397 -14.02 -15.33 -32.55
C HIS A 397 -15.35 -14.55 -32.51
N ARG A 398 -16.10 -14.52 -33.61
CA ARG A 398 -17.42 -13.86 -33.72
C ARG A 398 -18.50 -14.47 -32.82
N LYS A 399 -18.40 -15.77 -32.48
CA LYS A 399 -19.43 -16.52 -31.74
C LYS A 399 -19.32 -16.40 -30.21
N ASP A 400 -18.15 -16.08 -29.65
CA ASP A 400 -17.97 -16.02 -28.19
C ASP A 400 -17.88 -14.59 -27.65
N LEU A 401 -19.03 -13.90 -27.60
CA LEU A 401 -19.15 -12.61 -26.90
C LEU A 401 -18.63 -12.70 -25.46
N LEU A 402 -18.97 -13.80 -24.77
CA LEU A 402 -18.60 -14.03 -23.39
C LEU A 402 -17.07 -14.15 -23.24
N LYS A 403 -16.41 -14.90 -24.12
CA LYS A 403 -14.94 -15.05 -24.13
C LYS A 403 -14.26 -13.70 -24.37
N ASP A 404 -14.79 -12.89 -25.28
CA ASP A 404 -14.27 -11.54 -25.54
C ASP A 404 -14.53 -10.57 -24.36
N LEU A 405 -15.64 -10.72 -23.63
CA LEU A 405 -15.89 -9.94 -22.41
C LEU A 405 -15.00 -10.36 -21.23
N LEU A 406 -14.73 -11.66 -21.09
CA LEU A 406 -13.90 -12.22 -20.02
C LEU A 406 -12.41 -11.98 -20.24
N TRP A 407 -11.94 -12.06 -21.48
CA TRP A 407 -10.50 -12.05 -21.80
C TRP A 407 -10.08 -10.88 -22.67
N GLY A 408 -10.99 -10.31 -23.46
CA GLY A 408 -10.68 -9.24 -24.41
C GLY A 408 -10.35 -7.92 -23.70
N GLU A 409 -9.22 -7.33 -24.05
CA GLU A 409 -8.72 -6.11 -23.41
C GLU A 409 -9.46 -4.84 -23.82
N LYS A 410 -10.04 -4.84 -25.03
CA LYS A 410 -10.74 -3.69 -25.59
C LYS A 410 -12.24 -3.68 -25.27
N SER A 411 -12.75 -4.78 -24.73
CA SER A 411 -14.17 -4.94 -24.41
C SER A 411 -14.49 -4.30 -23.04
N PRO A 412 -15.77 -3.97 -22.77
CA PRO A 412 -16.19 -3.40 -21.48
C PRO A 412 -15.65 -4.19 -20.28
N ALA A 413 -15.25 -3.47 -19.23
CA ALA A 413 -14.62 -4.10 -18.06
C ALA A 413 -15.62 -4.76 -17.09
N LEU A 414 -16.91 -4.47 -17.22
CA LEU A 414 -17.92 -4.88 -16.23
C LEU A 414 -17.93 -6.38 -15.94
N VAL A 415 -17.91 -7.23 -16.99
CA VAL A 415 -17.92 -8.69 -16.80
C VAL A 415 -16.64 -9.18 -16.12
N ALA A 416 -15.50 -8.55 -16.41
CA ALA A 416 -14.25 -8.86 -15.72
C ALA A 416 -14.29 -8.42 -14.25
N ILE A 417 -14.86 -7.26 -13.95
CA ILE A 417 -15.05 -6.81 -12.57
C ILE A 417 -16.00 -7.75 -11.81
N ALA A 418 -17.08 -8.19 -12.45
CA ALA A 418 -17.99 -9.17 -11.89
C ALA A 418 -17.31 -10.52 -11.59
N LEU A 419 -16.41 -10.99 -12.47
CA LEU A 419 -15.66 -12.22 -12.22
C LEU A 419 -14.65 -12.06 -11.09
N ASN A 420 -13.93 -10.93 -11.02
CA ASN A 420 -13.06 -10.63 -9.87
C ASN A 420 -13.87 -10.60 -8.57
N LEU A 421 -15.03 -9.95 -8.56
CA LEU A 421 -15.94 -9.94 -7.41
C LEU A 421 -16.39 -11.35 -7.04
N ALA A 422 -16.70 -12.20 -8.02
CA ALA A 422 -17.07 -13.58 -7.75
C ALA A 422 -15.91 -14.36 -7.08
N ILE A 423 -14.67 -14.18 -7.55
CA ILE A 423 -13.48 -14.81 -6.93
C ILE A 423 -13.34 -14.37 -5.46
N ALA A 424 -13.38 -13.06 -5.20
CA ALA A 424 -13.33 -12.49 -3.86
C ALA A 424 -14.46 -13.02 -2.96
N SER A 425 -15.68 -13.00 -3.49
CA SER A 425 -16.88 -13.40 -2.77
C SER A 425 -16.88 -14.88 -2.44
N VAL A 426 -16.33 -15.74 -3.29
CA VAL A 426 -16.20 -17.18 -2.99
C VAL A 426 -15.29 -17.39 -1.79
N ILE A 427 -14.15 -16.71 -1.72
CA ILE A 427 -13.21 -16.82 -0.59
C ILE A 427 -13.87 -16.34 0.71
N LEU A 428 -14.47 -15.15 0.69
CA LEU A 428 -15.16 -14.60 1.85
C LEU A 428 -16.38 -15.44 2.28
N LEU A 429 -17.17 -15.92 1.31
CA LEU A 429 -18.32 -16.78 1.58
C LEU A 429 -17.87 -18.09 2.26
N THR A 430 -16.80 -18.72 1.76
CA THR A 430 -16.23 -19.91 2.40
C THR A 430 -15.87 -19.60 3.85
N TRP A 431 -15.17 -18.50 4.13
CA TRP A 431 -14.83 -18.10 5.50
C TRP A 431 -16.07 -17.89 6.39
N VAL A 432 -17.08 -17.14 5.93
CA VAL A 432 -18.33 -16.87 6.67
C VAL A 432 -19.10 -18.16 6.97
N LEU A 433 -19.12 -19.12 6.05
CA LEU A 433 -19.81 -20.39 6.25
C LEU A 433 -19.17 -21.22 7.38
N PHE A 434 -17.85 -21.13 7.55
CA PHE A 434 -17.09 -21.80 8.60
C PHE A 434 -17.20 -21.13 9.99
N TRP A 435 -17.89 -20.00 10.13
CA TRP A 435 -18.12 -19.41 11.44
C TRP A 435 -18.96 -20.35 12.33
N PRO A 436 -18.63 -20.56 13.61
CA PRO A 436 -19.40 -21.43 14.48
C PRO A 436 -20.75 -20.82 14.89
N ASN A 437 -20.83 -19.49 15.00
CA ASN A 437 -22.07 -18.81 15.42
C ASN A 437 -23.02 -18.56 14.27
N HIS A 438 -24.30 -18.87 14.46
CA HIS A 438 -25.34 -18.72 13.44
C HIS A 438 -25.96 -17.32 13.39
N GLU A 439 -25.92 -16.56 14.50
CA GLU A 439 -26.60 -15.26 14.64
C GLU A 439 -26.11 -14.21 13.62
N TYR A 440 -24.79 -14.09 13.46
CA TYR A 440 -24.17 -13.10 12.56
C TYR A 440 -24.04 -13.56 11.10
N LYS A 441 -24.38 -14.82 10.77
CA LYS A 441 -24.23 -15.34 9.40
C LYS A 441 -25.16 -14.64 8.41
N ILE A 442 -26.43 -14.44 8.77
CA ILE A 442 -27.41 -13.80 7.87
C ILE A 442 -27.03 -12.33 7.62
N PRO A 443 -26.72 -11.51 8.65
CA PRO A 443 -26.17 -10.17 8.45
C PRO A 443 -24.91 -10.17 7.57
N ALA A 444 -23.94 -11.05 7.84
CA ALA A 444 -22.71 -11.14 7.05
C ALA A 444 -22.97 -11.42 5.56
N LEU A 445 -23.87 -12.36 5.25
CA LEU A 445 -24.27 -12.66 3.87
C LEU A 445 -24.98 -11.48 3.21
N GLY A 446 -25.86 -10.80 3.94
CA GLY A 446 -26.53 -9.58 3.47
C GLY A 446 -25.54 -8.46 3.15
N ALA A 447 -24.56 -8.22 4.02
CA ALA A 447 -23.52 -7.22 3.84
C ALA A 447 -22.63 -7.55 2.62
N LEU A 448 -22.24 -8.81 2.46
CA LEU A 448 -21.46 -9.27 1.31
C LEU A 448 -22.22 -9.05 -0.01
N LEU A 449 -23.49 -9.46 -0.08
CA LEU A 449 -24.33 -9.27 -1.27
C LEU A 449 -24.53 -7.80 -1.63
N LEU A 450 -24.82 -6.96 -0.63
CA LEU A 450 -24.97 -5.51 -0.83
C LEU A 450 -23.66 -4.86 -1.31
N ASN A 451 -22.51 -5.30 -0.79
CA ASN A 451 -21.21 -4.80 -1.24
C ASN A 451 -20.94 -5.17 -2.71
N ILE A 452 -21.23 -6.42 -3.11
CA ILE A 452 -21.09 -6.88 -4.50
C ILE A 452 -21.95 -6.02 -5.43
N THR A 453 -23.23 -5.84 -5.11
CA THR A 453 -24.14 -5.05 -5.96
C THR A 453 -23.70 -3.59 -6.03
N PHE A 454 -23.27 -3.01 -4.90
CA PHE A 454 -22.78 -1.63 -4.86
C PHE A 454 -21.51 -1.42 -5.71
N ILE A 455 -20.52 -2.33 -5.63
CA ILE A 455 -19.30 -2.25 -6.45
C ILE A 455 -19.63 -2.39 -7.94
N LEU A 456 -20.57 -3.27 -8.31
CA LEU A 456 -21.03 -3.38 -9.70
C LEU A 456 -21.75 -2.12 -10.19
N VAL A 457 -22.52 -1.45 -9.33
CA VAL A 457 -23.10 -0.13 -9.64
C VAL A 457 -21.98 0.89 -9.87
N CYS A 458 -20.97 0.95 -8.99
CA CYS A 458 -19.82 1.82 -9.16
C CYS A 458 -19.08 1.55 -10.49
N ALA A 459 -18.86 0.28 -10.84
CA ALA A 459 -18.22 -0.14 -12.08
C ALA A 459 -19.01 0.29 -13.33
N THR A 460 -20.34 0.09 -13.32
CA THR A 460 -21.20 0.52 -14.44
C THR A 460 -21.24 2.03 -14.60
N VAL A 461 -21.37 2.77 -13.50
CA VAL A 461 -21.35 4.24 -13.48
C VAL A 461 -20.01 4.76 -13.98
N ALA A 462 -18.89 4.22 -13.49
CA ALA A 462 -17.55 4.58 -13.96
C ALA A 462 -17.43 4.37 -15.49
N GLN A 463 -17.85 3.21 -16.00
CA GLN A 463 -17.80 2.90 -17.42
C GLN A 463 -18.67 3.85 -18.26
N LEU A 464 -19.87 4.19 -17.78
CA LEU A 464 -20.77 5.15 -18.42
C LEU A 464 -20.15 6.56 -18.49
N MET A 465 -19.49 7.01 -17.43
CA MET A 465 -18.79 8.30 -17.37
C MET A 465 -17.57 8.32 -18.30
N LEU A 466 -16.82 7.22 -18.37
CA LEU A 466 -15.69 7.07 -19.31
C LEU A 466 -16.11 7.01 -20.78
N MET A 467 -17.40 6.78 -21.07
CA MET A 467 -17.98 6.88 -22.42
C MET A 467 -18.45 8.29 -22.78
N MET A 468 -18.44 9.26 -21.86
CA MET A 468 -18.79 10.64 -22.16
C MET A 468 -17.84 11.26 -23.19
N LYS A 469 -18.36 12.22 -23.96
CA LYS A 469 -17.59 13.01 -24.93
C LYS A 469 -16.69 14.08 -24.29
N ALA A 470 -16.74 14.23 -22.96
CA ALA A 470 -15.99 15.26 -22.23
C ALA A 470 -14.47 14.99 -22.22
N ARG A 471 -13.66 16.06 -22.32
CA ARG A 471 -12.19 16.00 -22.32
C ARG A 471 -11.63 15.43 -21.01
N LYS A 472 -12.23 15.76 -19.87
CA LYS A 472 -11.82 15.31 -18.52
C LYS A 472 -12.69 14.15 -17.97
N ARG A 473 -13.13 13.23 -18.84
CA ARG A 473 -14.00 12.09 -18.47
C ARG A 473 -13.50 11.22 -17.29
N SER A 474 -12.19 11.07 -17.13
CA SER A 474 -11.62 10.31 -16.00
C SER A 474 -11.85 11.01 -14.66
N VAL A 475 -11.80 12.34 -14.65
CA VAL A 475 -12.13 13.14 -13.46
C VAL A 475 -13.61 13.02 -13.16
N TRP A 476 -14.48 13.15 -14.18
CA TRP A 476 -15.92 12.94 -14.01
C TRP A 476 -16.26 11.55 -13.47
N ALA A 477 -15.62 10.49 -13.98
CA ALA A 477 -15.81 9.14 -13.45
C ALA A 477 -15.41 9.05 -11.97
N ALA A 478 -14.22 9.56 -11.62
CA ALA A 478 -13.74 9.56 -10.24
C ALA A 478 -14.62 10.39 -9.30
N THR A 479 -15.05 11.59 -9.72
CA THR A 479 -15.92 12.47 -8.93
C THR A 479 -17.30 11.87 -8.72
N THR A 480 -17.91 11.28 -9.75
CA THR A 480 -19.25 10.68 -9.61
C THR A 480 -19.23 9.44 -8.72
N VAL A 481 -18.24 8.55 -8.91
CA VAL A 481 -18.11 7.34 -8.08
C VAL A 481 -17.72 7.72 -6.64
N GLY A 482 -16.78 8.65 -6.46
CA GLY A 482 -16.41 9.16 -5.14
C GLY A 482 -17.59 9.84 -4.45
N GLY A 483 -18.40 10.62 -5.18
CA GLY A 483 -19.64 11.20 -4.68
C GLY A 483 -20.64 10.15 -4.23
N LEU A 484 -20.81 9.06 -4.99
CA LEU A 484 -21.71 7.96 -4.62
C LEU A 484 -21.28 7.26 -3.32
N ILE A 485 -19.99 7.23 -3.02
CA ILE A 485 -19.44 6.60 -1.83
C ILE A 485 -19.50 7.53 -0.62
N VAL A 486 -19.08 8.79 -0.80
CA VAL A 486 -18.80 9.73 0.30
C VAL A 486 -20.00 10.60 0.65
N LEU A 487 -20.85 10.98 -0.32
CA LEU A 487 -22.00 11.87 -0.02
C LEU A 487 -23.04 11.22 0.89
N PRO A 488 -23.45 9.94 0.70
CA PRO A 488 -24.45 9.33 1.57
C PRO A 488 -24.09 9.35 3.06
N PRO A 489 -22.90 8.85 3.51
CA PRO A 489 -22.57 8.86 4.93
C PRO A 489 -22.42 10.28 5.49
N ILE A 490 -21.93 11.25 4.70
CA ILE A 490 -21.87 12.66 5.12
C ILE A 490 -23.27 13.21 5.35
N MET A 491 -24.20 13.01 4.41
CA MET A 491 -25.59 13.47 4.55
C MET A 491 -26.29 12.84 5.75
N LEU A 492 -26.11 11.53 5.96
CA LEU A 492 -26.69 10.81 7.10
C LEU A 492 -26.10 11.31 8.44
N GLY A 493 -24.79 11.54 8.48
CA GLY A 493 -24.13 12.13 9.65
C GLY A 493 -24.64 13.54 9.97
N PHE A 494 -24.81 14.40 8.96
CA PHE A 494 -25.40 15.74 9.13
C PHE A 494 -26.86 15.70 9.62
N LEU A 495 -27.61 14.68 9.21
CA LEU A 495 -28.99 14.45 9.67
C LEU A 495 -29.07 13.71 11.02
N SER A 496 -27.93 13.43 11.65
CA SER A 496 -27.82 12.66 12.90
C SER A 496 -28.50 11.28 12.82
N MET A 497 -28.54 10.69 11.62
CA MET A 497 -29.11 9.36 11.38
C MET A 497 -28.03 8.29 11.54
N SER A 498 -27.90 7.75 12.75
CA SER A 498 -26.95 6.68 13.03
C SER A 498 -27.38 5.34 12.40
N PRO A 499 -26.45 4.39 12.20
CA PRO A 499 -26.80 3.05 11.74
C PRO A 499 -27.76 2.31 12.67
N TYR A 500 -27.78 2.65 13.97
CA TYR A 500 -28.68 2.10 14.97
C TYR A 500 -30.10 2.65 14.81
N ASP A 501 -30.24 3.96 14.57
CA ASP A 501 -31.54 4.64 14.51
C ASP A 501 -32.24 4.48 13.16
N ALA A 502 -31.46 4.52 12.07
CA ALA A 502 -31.96 4.49 10.70
C ALA A 502 -31.21 3.49 9.80
N PRO A 503 -31.15 2.19 10.18
CA PRO A 503 -30.34 1.18 9.48
C PRO A 503 -30.70 1.05 7.99
N ALA A 504 -31.99 1.19 7.66
CA ALA A 504 -32.49 1.10 6.29
C ALA A 504 -31.81 2.09 5.32
N MET A 505 -31.46 3.29 5.78
CA MET A 505 -30.83 4.31 4.93
C MET A 505 -29.36 3.98 4.65
N TRP A 506 -28.68 3.38 5.63
CA TRP A 506 -27.28 2.96 5.51
C TRP A 506 -27.10 1.82 4.50
N LEU A 507 -28.10 0.95 4.31
CA LEU A 507 -28.08 -0.14 3.32
C LEU A 507 -27.90 0.31 1.87
N PHE A 508 -28.21 1.57 1.55
CA PHE A 508 -28.04 2.16 0.21
C PHE A 508 -26.69 2.88 0.03
N SER A 509 -25.87 2.95 1.07
CA SER A 509 -24.55 3.56 1.03
C SER A 509 -23.45 2.55 0.71
N ALA A 510 -22.23 3.03 0.47
CA ALA A 510 -21.02 2.19 0.35
C ALA A 510 -20.68 1.44 1.65
N PHE A 511 -21.24 1.88 2.77
CA PHE A 511 -21.02 1.34 4.11
C PHE A 511 -22.26 0.57 4.57
N SER A 512 -22.89 -0.17 3.64
CA SER A 512 -24.11 -0.95 3.92
C SER A 512 -23.92 -1.91 5.10
N TRP A 513 -22.71 -2.41 5.29
CA TRP A 513 -22.33 -3.28 6.39
C TRP A 513 -22.66 -2.70 7.77
N ALA A 514 -22.61 -1.38 7.95
CA ALA A 514 -22.91 -0.72 9.23
C ALA A 514 -24.41 -0.78 9.58
N GLY A 515 -25.29 -0.80 8.58
CA GLY A 515 -26.73 -0.86 8.80
C GLY A 515 -27.29 -2.29 8.86
N VAL A 516 -26.56 -3.28 8.33
CA VAL A 516 -27.07 -4.65 8.17
C VAL A 516 -27.28 -5.36 9.50
N GLU A 517 -26.45 -5.08 10.51
CA GLU A 517 -26.59 -5.67 11.85
C GLU A 517 -27.90 -5.27 12.55
N HIS A 518 -28.37 -4.05 12.31
CA HIS A 518 -29.57 -3.50 12.95
C HIS A 518 -30.80 -3.50 12.03
N ALA A 519 -30.68 -3.97 10.79
CA ALA A 519 -31.77 -4.02 9.83
C ALA A 519 -32.54 -5.35 9.86
N ALA A 520 -33.86 -5.27 9.72
CA ALA A 520 -34.67 -6.46 9.46
C ALA A 520 -34.30 -7.11 8.11
N VAL A 521 -34.34 -8.44 8.03
CA VAL A 521 -34.03 -9.22 6.81
C VAL A 521 -34.85 -8.78 5.61
N ILE A 522 -36.11 -8.43 5.82
CA ILE A 522 -37.01 -7.91 4.76
C ILE A 522 -36.46 -6.60 4.18
N THR A 523 -35.97 -5.69 5.03
CA THR A 523 -35.36 -4.41 4.62
C THR A 523 -34.09 -4.63 3.81
N ILE A 524 -33.24 -5.59 4.21
CA ILE A 524 -32.05 -6.01 3.46
C ILE A 524 -32.46 -6.53 2.08
N GLY A 525 -33.50 -7.38 2.01
CA GLY A 525 -34.07 -7.87 0.75
C GLY A 525 -34.55 -6.75 -0.17
N PHE A 526 -35.27 -5.76 0.36
CA PHE A 526 -35.71 -4.59 -0.42
C PHE A 526 -34.52 -3.77 -0.94
N ALA A 527 -33.49 -3.55 -0.13
CA ALA A 527 -32.29 -2.85 -0.56
C ALA A 527 -31.59 -3.58 -1.71
N LEU A 528 -31.47 -4.92 -1.63
CA LEU A 528 -30.91 -5.75 -2.70
C LEU A 528 -31.72 -5.66 -4.00
N ILE A 529 -33.05 -5.73 -3.92
CA ILE A 529 -33.93 -5.61 -5.09
C ILE A 529 -33.75 -4.23 -5.75
N ALA A 530 -33.75 -3.17 -4.94
CA ALA A 530 -33.58 -1.81 -5.42
C ALA A 530 -32.21 -1.57 -6.07
N GLN A 531 -31.12 -2.03 -5.44
CA GLN A 531 -29.78 -1.94 -6.03
C GLN A 531 -29.65 -2.77 -7.32
N SER A 532 -30.26 -3.96 -7.36
CA SER A 532 -30.27 -4.82 -8.56
C SER A 532 -31.06 -4.21 -9.71
N LEU A 533 -32.18 -3.54 -9.41
CA LEU A 533 -32.96 -2.78 -10.39
C LEU A 533 -32.13 -1.62 -10.96
N ALA A 534 -31.48 -0.84 -10.08
CA ALA A 534 -30.59 0.25 -10.50
C ALA A 534 -29.44 -0.26 -11.39
N LEU A 535 -28.79 -1.35 -11.00
CA LEU A 535 -27.73 -2.00 -11.78
C LEU A 535 -28.24 -2.44 -13.16
N THR A 536 -29.44 -3.01 -13.23
CA THR A 536 -30.07 -3.43 -14.49
C THR A 536 -30.33 -2.23 -15.40
N LEU A 537 -30.88 -1.14 -14.86
CA LEU A 537 -31.15 0.09 -15.61
C LEU A 537 -29.86 0.73 -16.15
N PHE A 538 -28.80 0.81 -15.34
CA PHE A 538 -27.50 1.33 -15.78
C PHE A 538 -26.87 0.45 -16.86
N ASN A 539 -26.99 -0.87 -16.75
CA ASN A 539 -26.50 -1.81 -17.76
C ASN A 539 -27.26 -1.70 -19.10
N LEU A 540 -28.57 -1.51 -19.05
CA LEU A 540 -29.38 -1.23 -20.24
C LEU A 540 -28.94 0.07 -20.89
N GLN A 541 -28.67 1.12 -20.10
CA GLN A 541 -28.17 2.39 -20.61
C GLN A 541 -26.77 2.25 -21.24
N LEU A 542 -25.87 1.49 -20.60
CA LEU A 542 -24.53 1.22 -21.11
C LEU A 542 -24.60 0.49 -22.45
N THR A 543 -25.42 -0.56 -22.54
CA THR A 543 -25.63 -1.34 -23.76
C THR A 543 -26.19 -0.46 -24.88
N ARG A 544 -27.20 0.38 -24.58
CA ARG A 544 -27.78 1.33 -25.54
C ARG A 544 -26.72 2.32 -26.06
N ARG A 545 -25.89 2.87 -25.17
CA ARG A 545 -24.81 3.78 -25.56
C ARG A 545 -23.74 3.10 -26.41
N LEU A 546 -23.32 1.89 -26.04
CA LEU A 546 -22.34 1.10 -26.79
C LEU A 546 -22.80 0.81 -28.21
N ARG A 547 -24.07 0.38 -28.37
CA ARG A 547 -24.68 0.15 -29.69
C ARG A 547 -24.67 1.41 -30.54
N LYS A 548 -25.15 2.55 -30.01
CA LYS A 548 -25.15 3.84 -30.71
C LYS A 548 -23.75 4.30 -31.10
N THR A 549 -22.74 4.11 -30.24
CA THR A 549 -21.35 4.49 -30.58
C THR A 549 -20.71 3.57 -31.63
N GLY A 550 -21.19 2.33 -31.73
CA GLY A 550 -20.74 1.34 -32.70
C GLY A 550 -21.30 1.53 -34.12
N GLU A 551 -22.31 2.38 -34.31
CA GLU A 551 -22.92 2.62 -35.62
C GLU A 551 -21.94 3.32 -36.59
N SER A 552 -21.98 2.89 -37.86
CA SER A 552 -21.21 3.55 -38.93
C SER A 552 -21.83 4.91 -39.27
N ALA A 553 -21.01 5.83 -39.78
CA ALA A 553 -21.49 7.14 -40.22
C ALA A 553 -22.56 7.01 -41.32
N THR A 554 -22.41 6.03 -42.22
CA THR A 554 -23.40 5.68 -43.25
C THR A 554 -24.72 5.19 -42.66
N LYS A 555 -24.68 4.32 -41.65
CA LYS A 555 -25.90 3.82 -40.99
C LYS A 555 -26.65 4.93 -40.25
N ALA A 556 -25.91 5.84 -39.60
CA ALA A 556 -26.48 7.01 -38.92
C ALA A 556 -27.05 8.06 -39.89
N LEU A 557 -26.52 8.15 -41.12
CA LEU A 557 -27.05 8.99 -42.20
C LEU A 557 -28.32 8.37 -42.81
N MET A 558 -28.31 7.07 -43.09
CA MET A 558 -29.46 6.35 -43.66
C MET A 558 -30.65 6.23 -42.70
N SER A 559 -30.45 6.32 -41.38
CA SER A 559 -31.53 6.30 -40.39
C SER A 559 -32.18 7.67 -40.12
N LYS A 560 -31.66 8.73 -40.74
CA LYS A 560 -32.17 10.11 -40.62
C LYS A 560 -32.99 10.56 -41.83
N ASN A 561 -32.93 9.80 -42.91
CA ASN A 561 -33.87 9.85 -44.03
C ASN A 561 -34.97 8.82 -43.76
#